data_AF-A0A0P9PIW8-F1
#
_entry.id   AF-A0A0P9PIW8-F1
#
_cell.length_a   1.000
_cell.length_b   1.000
_cell.length_c   1.000
_cell.angle_alpha   90.00
_cell.angle_beta   90.00
_cell.angle_gamma   90.00
#
_symmetry.space_group_name_H-M   'P 1'
#
loop_
_entity.id
_entity.type
_entity.pdbx_description
1 polymer ?
#
loop_
_entity_poly.entity_id
_entity_poly.type
_entity_poly.pdbx_seq_one_letter_code
_entity_poly.pdbx_strand_id
1 'polypeptide(L)'
;MTGGVGTPDQLKALAALGDEPFEFICMPWTDTATLDAWKAAMDDSTGRWSWARQLYGHVYSAKRGTVGTLVAAGQLRNDQHITLQGVENGVPQPVWLQAAALAARTAVFISADASRPTQSGTMPGIDPAPASQRFTLTERESLLRYGIATAYYEGGYVRIQRSITTYQKNAYGQADNSYLDSETMHQSAFIIRRLQGIITSKYGRHKLANDGTRFGAGQPIITPSTIRGELIAQYARLEEEGHVENAETFAQHLIVERDGNDPSRVNVMFPPDYINGLRVFALLNQFRLQYDEAA
;
A
#
# COMPACT_ATOMS: atom_id res chain seq x y z
N MET A 1 -1.91 8.24 -37.37
CA MET A 1 -2.21 9.36 -36.45
C MET A 1 -0.91 10.10 -36.19
N THR A 2 -0.78 11.32 -36.67
CA THR A 2 0.38 12.21 -36.46
C THR A 2 -0.16 13.48 -35.83
N GLY A 3 0.46 13.98 -34.76
CA GLY A 3 0.08 15.24 -34.11
C GLY A 3 -0.62 15.15 -32.75
N GLY A 4 -0.55 14.01 -32.05
CA GLY A 4 -0.90 13.98 -30.63
C GLY A 4 0.14 14.76 -29.83
N VAL A 5 -0.17 15.99 -29.45
CA VAL A 5 0.65 16.85 -28.59
C VAL A 5 -0.12 17.10 -27.29
N GLY A 6 0.55 16.97 -26.15
CA GLY A 6 -0.02 17.28 -24.84
C GLY A 6 -0.16 16.08 -23.90
N THR A 7 -0.64 16.36 -22.70
CA THR A 7 -0.96 15.38 -21.66
C THR A 7 -2.35 14.76 -21.92
N PRO A 8 -2.54 13.45 -21.73
CA PRO A 8 -3.87 12.85 -21.81
C PRO A 8 -4.81 13.43 -20.73
N ASP A 9 -6.01 13.84 -21.15
CA ASP A 9 -7.04 14.33 -20.24
C ASP A 9 -7.52 13.20 -19.30
N GLN A 10 -7.22 13.35 -18.01
CA GLN A 10 -7.61 12.40 -16.97
C GLN A 10 -9.03 12.64 -16.44
N LEU A 11 -9.65 13.80 -16.70
CA LEU A 11 -10.90 14.21 -16.06
C LEU A 11 -12.03 13.20 -16.32
N LYS A 12 -12.21 12.80 -17.58
CA LYS A 12 -13.24 11.83 -17.97
C LYS A 12 -12.97 10.44 -17.38
N ALA A 13 -11.71 10.02 -17.35
CA ALA A 13 -11.33 8.72 -16.79
C ALA A 13 -11.59 8.67 -15.28
N LEU A 14 -11.21 9.72 -14.55
CA LEU A 14 -11.45 9.84 -13.11
C LEU A 14 -12.95 9.92 -12.79
N ALA A 15 -13.73 10.67 -13.58
CA ALA A 15 -15.18 10.72 -13.41
C ALA A 15 -15.86 9.37 -13.64
N ALA A 16 -15.36 8.57 -14.60
CA ALA A 16 -15.90 7.25 -14.91
C ALA A 16 -15.67 6.22 -13.79
N LEU A 17 -14.72 6.44 -12.88
CA LEU A 17 -14.53 5.58 -11.70
C LEU A 17 -15.71 5.66 -10.73
N GLY A 18 -16.40 6.81 -10.67
CA GLY A 18 -17.49 7.06 -9.74
C GLY A 18 -17.13 6.70 -8.29
N ASP A 19 -18.05 5.99 -7.63
CA ASP A 19 -17.85 5.42 -6.29
C ASP A 19 -17.59 3.90 -6.32
N GLU A 20 -17.22 3.35 -7.48
CA GLU A 20 -16.93 1.92 -7.63
C GLU A 20 -15.59 1.57 -6.95
N PRO A 21 -15.51 0.56 -6.07
CA PRO A 21 -14.34 0.27 -5.24
C PRO A 21 -13.19 -0.43 -5.99
N PHE A 22 -12.64 0.23 -7.02
CA PHE A 22 -11.45 -0.24 -7.74
C PHE A 22 -10.18 -0.15 -6.88
N GLU A 23 -9.61 -1.30 -6.54
CA GLU A 23 -8.43 -1.40 -5.67
C GLU A 23 -7.09 -1.35 -6.44
N PHE A 24 -7.03 -1.98 -7.61
CA PHE A 24 -5.81 -2.05 -8.43
C PHE A 24 -6.01 -1.27 -9.71
N ILE A 25 -5.35 -0.12 -9.81
CA ILE A 25 -5.52 0.81 -10.94
C ILE A 25 -4.24 0.83 -11.77
N CYS A 26 -4.33 0.42 -13.03
CA CYS A 26 -3.22 0.56 -13.98
C CYS A 26 -3.35 1.90 -14.71
N MET A 27 -2.31 2.73 -14.62
CA MET A 27 -2.26 4.05 -15.22
C MET A 27 -0.98 4.20 -16.05
N PRO A 28 -1.04 4.20 -17.39
CA PRO A 28 0.13 4.02 -18.24
C PRO A 28 0.97 5.29 -18.48
N TRP A 29 0.49 6.47 -18.07
CA TRP A 29 1.14 7.75 -18.35
C TRP A 29 1.95 8.25 -17.15
N THR A 30 3.07 8.93 -17.41
CA THR A 30 4.01 9.32 -16.35
C THR A 30 4.50 10.76 -16.49
N ASP A 31 3.70 11.58 -17.18
CA ASP A 31 3.87 13.03 -17.19
C ASP A 31 3.35 13.64 -15.88
N THR A 32 3.89 14.79 -15.51
CA THR A 32 3.60 15.44 -14.23
C THR A 32 2.11 15.75 -14.06
N ALA A 33 1.44 16.28 -15.09
CA ALA A 33 0.04 16.65 -15.01
C ALA A 33 -0.87 15.44 -14.79
N THR A 34 -0.60 14.31 -15.47
CA THR A 34 -1.33 13.06 -15.20
C THR A 34 -1.09 12.56 -13.77
N LEU A 35 0.18 12.50 -13.33
CA LEU A 35 0.52 12.01 -11.99
C LEU A 35 -0.07 12.89 -10.89
N ASP A 36 -0.13 14.20 -11.08
CA ASP A 36 -0.74 15.13 -10.13
C ASP A 36 -2.27 15.02 -10.09
N ALA A 37 -2.92 14.76 -11.24
CA ALA A 37 -4.35 14.48 -11.26
C ALA A 37 -4.70 13.20 -10.49
N TRP A 38 -3.91 12.13 -10.65
CA TRP A 38 -4.10 10.89 -9.90
C TRP A 38 -3.76 11.04 -8.41
N LYS A 39 -2.73 11.82 -8.06
CA LYS A 39 -2.45 12.20 -6.66
C LYS A 39 -3.66 12.87 -6.02
N ALA A 40 -4.22 13.89 -6.68
CA ALA A 40 -5.40 14.60 -6.19
C ALA A 40 -6.63 13.69 -6.10
N ALA A 41 -6.80 12.76 -7.05
CA ALA A 41 -7.90 11.81 -7.02
C ALA A 41 -7.77 10.82 -5.84
N MET A 42 -6.56 10.35 -5.52
CA MET A 42 -6.33 9.37 -4.47
C MET A 42 -6.15 9.96 -3.07
N ASP A 43 -6.00 11.29 -2.94
CA ASP A 43 -5.75 12.04 -1.71
C ASP A 43 -6.54 11.61 -0.45
N ASP A 44 -5.91 11.72 0.72
CA ASP A 44 -6.46 11.31 2.03
C ASP A 44 -7.41 12.31 2.68
N SER A 45 -7.49 13.55 2.17
CA SER A 45 -8.33 14.60 2.75
C SER A 45 -9.65 14.74 2.00
N THR A 46 -9.57 14.74 0.67
CA THR A 46 -10.71 15.01 -0.23
C THR A 46 -10.85 13.97 -1.34
N GLY A 47 -9.80 13.20 -1.60
CA GLY A 47 -9.77 12.16 -2.60
C GLY A 47 -10.44 10.87 -2.13
N ARG A 48 -10.13 9.79 -2.84
CA ARG A 48 -10.72 8.47 -2.63
C ARG A 48 -10.36 7.86 -1.27
N TRP A 49 -9.17 8.16 -0.74
CA TRP A 49 -8.74 7.72 0.60
C TRP A 49 -9.30 8.56 1.75
N SER A 50 -10.03 9.64 1.44
CA SER A 50 -10.65 10.46 2.48
C SER A 50 -11.58 9.68 3.38
N TRP A 51 -11.63 10.10 4.65
CA TRP A 51 -12.53 9.55 5.66
C TRP A 51 -14.00 9.54 5.22
N ALA A 52 -14.39 10.44 4.30
CA ALA A 52 -15.74 10.55 3.75
C ALA A 52 -16.00 9.56 2.61
N ARG A 53 -15.00 9.26 1.76
CA ARG A 53 -15.17 8.36 0.61
C ARG A 53 -14.81 6.92 0.93
N GLN A 54 -13.72 6.69 1.66
CA GLN A 54 -13.24 5.36 2.05
C GLN A 54 -13.11 4.37 0.86
N LEU A 55 -12.80 4.89 -0.32
CA LEU A 55 -12.63 4.13 -1.55
C LEU A 55 -11.15 3.82 -1.75
N TYR A 56 -10.65 2.85 -0.99
CA TYR A 56 -9.23 2.50 -1.02
C TYR A 56 -8.81 1.85 -2.35
N GLY A 57 -7.56 2.13 -2.75
CA GLY A 57 -6.93 1.54 -3.92
C GLY A 57 -5.54 2.11 -4.14
N HIS A 58 -4.84 1.62 -5.14
CA HIS A 58 -3.47 2.03 -5.47
C HIS A 58 -3.24 2.11 -6.97
N VAL A 59 -2.47 3.11 -7.40
CA VAL A 59 -2.18 3.35 -8.81
C VAL A 59 -0.79 2.81 -9.15
N TYR A 60 -0.73 1.99 -10.19
CA TYR A 60 0.50 1.41 -10.72
C TYR A 60 0.81 1.99 -12.10
N SER A 61 2.05 2.44 -12.25
CA SER A 61 2.57 2.96 -13.51
C SER A 61 4.00 2.49 -13.74
N ALA A 62 4.52 2.77 -14.93
CA ALA A 62 5.88 2.43 -15.30
C ALA A 62 6.50 3.53 -16.18
N LYS A 63 7.76 3.88 -15.88
CA LYS A 63 8.52 4.88 -16.62
C LYS A 63 9.78 4.25 -17.18
N ARG A 64 10.00 4.47 -18.48
CA ARG A 64 11.25 4.09 -19.14
C ARG A 64 12.27 5.20 -19.05
N GLY A 65 13.52 4.84 -18.81
CA GLY A 65 14.62 5.80 -18.88
C GLY A 65 15.96 5.21 -18.46
N THR A 66 16.96 6.07 -18.49
CA THR A 66 18.23 5.81 -17.80
C THR A 66 18.06 5.99 -16.30
N VAL A 67 19.00 5.48 -15.49
CA VAL A 67 19.00 5.69 -14.03
C VAL A 67 18.86 7.18 -13.68
N GLY A 68 19.65 8.06 -14.34
CA GLY A 68 19.58 9.50 -14.11
C GLY A 68 18.21 10.10 -14.43
N THR A 69 17.58 9.67 -15.53
CA THR A 69 16.23 10.12 -15.91
C THR A 69 15.18 9.67 -14.90
N LEU A 70 15.27 8.44 -14.41
CA LEU A 70 14.32 7.89 -13.45
C LEU A 70 14.48 8.51 -12.05
N VAL A 71 15.72 8.71 -11.60
CA VAL A 71 16.02 9.43 -10.36
C VAL A 71 15.44 10.86 -10.40
N ALA A 72 15.70 11.60 -11.48
CA ALA A 72 15.16 12.94 -11.65
C ALA A 72 13.61 12.95 -11.65
N ALA A 73 12.97 11.95 -12.25
CA ALA A 73 11.52 11.81 -12.22
C ALA A 73 10.98 11.54 -10.81
N GLY A 74 11.63 10.66 -10.05
CA GLY A 74 11.25 10.32 -8.68
C GLY A 74 11.40 11.49 -7.70
N GLN A 75 12.42 12.34 -7.88
CA GLN A 75 12.61 13.56 -7.06
C GLN A 75 11.47 14.58 -7.18
N LEU A 76 10.72 14.56 -8.28
CA LEU A 76 9.56 15.43 -8.50
C LEU A 76 8.29 14.90 -7.82
N ARG A 77 8.36 13.77 -7.13
CA ARG A 77 7.22 13.07 -6.53
C ARG A 77 7.35 12.93 -5.03
N ASN A 78 6.19 12.91 -4.38
CA ASN A 78 6.01 12.55 -2.97
C ASN A 78 4.53 12.18 -2.79
N ASP A 79 4.21 10.91 -3.01
CA ASP A 79 2.84 10.38 -3.01
C ASP A 79 2.83 8.89 -2.62
N GLN A 80 2.04 8.58 -1.60
CA GLN A 80 1.85 7.23 -1.04
C GLN A 80 0.90 6.36 -1.86
N HIS A 81 0.15 6.94 -2.80
CA HIS A 81 -0.91 6.23 -3.55
C HIS A 81 -0.49 5.79 -4.96
N ILE A 82 0.76 6.07 -5.36
CA ILE A 82 1.28 5.77 -6.69
C ILE A 82 2.60 5.00 -6.58
N THR A 83 2.67 3.85 -7.27
CA THR A 83 3.89 3.09 -7.52
C THR A 83 4.34 3.31 -8.96
N LEU A 84 5.60 3.76 -9.13
CA LEU A 84 6.20 4.00 -10.43
C LEU A 84 7.37 3.06 -10.67
N GLN A 85 7.19 2.05 -11.53
CA GLN A 85 8.25 1.10 -11.86
C GLN A 85 9.24 1.68 -12.88
N GLY A 86 10.54 1.59 -12.58
CA GLY A 86 11.61 1.89 -13.51
C GLY A 86 11.77 0.78 -14.55
N VAL A 87 11.79 1.16 -15.83
CA VAL A 87 11.95 0.23 -16.96
C VAL A 87 13.21 0.60 -17.73
N GLU A 88 14.09 -0.37 -17.98
CA GLU A 88 15.30 -0.14 -18.76
C GLU A 88 14.99 0.22 -20.22
N ASN A 89 15.83 1.06 -20.82
CA ASN A 89 15.66 1.49 -22.22
C ASN A 89 15.66 0.33 -23.22
N GLY A 90 16.36 -0.77 -22.92
CA GLY A 90 16.48 -1.93 -23.80
C GLY A 90 15.29 -2.88 -23.80
N VAL A 91 14.30 -2.67 -22.93
CA VAL A 91 13.12 -3.56 -22.84
C VAL A 91 12.27 -3.43 -24.11
N PRO A 92 11.91 -4.49 -24.83
CA PRO A 92 11.20 -4.35 -26.11
C PRO A 92 9.73 -3.92 -25.94
N GLN A 93 9.08 -4.33 -24.85
CA GLN A 93 7.67 -4.02 -24.61
C GLN A 93 7.43 -2.56 -24.23
N PRO A 94 6.32 -1.95 -24.68
CA PRO A 94 5.94 -0.62 -24.22
C PRO A 94 5.64 -0.56 -22.71
N VAL A 95 5.82 0.62 -22.11
CA VAL A 95 5.71 0.82 -20.65
C VAL A 95 4.31 0.53 -20.09
N TRP A 96 3.25 0.68 -20.87
CA TRP A 96 1.91 0.35 -20.40
C TRP A 96 1.70 -1.15 -20.16
N LEU A 97 2.42 -2.02 -20.90
CA LEU A 97 2.40 -3.46 -20.62
C LEU A 97 3.16 -3.77 -19.32
N GLN A 98 4.23 -3.04 -19.02
CA GLN A 98 4.96 -3.16 -17.74
C GLN A 98 4.06 -2.79 -16.56
N ALA A 99 3.42 -1.61 -16.64
CA ALA A 99 2.48 -1.15 -15.64
C ALA A 99 1.32 -2.15 -15.44
N ALA A 100 0.75 -2.66 -16.53
CA ALA A 100 -0.32 -3.65 -16.48
C ALA A 100 0.13 -4.98 -15.86
N ALA A 101 1.31 -5.49 -16.23
CA ALA A 101 1.85 -6.73 -15.68
C ALA A 101 2.15 -6.60 -14.18
N LEU A 102 2.71 -5.47 -13.75
CA LEU A 102 2.94 -5.15 -12.34
C LEU A 102 1.62 -5.07 -11.56
N ALA A 103 0.64 -4.31 -12.07
CA ALA A 103 -0.66 -4.15 -11.44
C ALA A 103 -1.37 -5.50 -11.30
N ALA A 104 -1.41 -6.30 -12.38
CA ALA A 104 -2.03 -7.61 -12.39
C ALA A 104 -1.35 -8.59 -11.43
N ARG A 105 -0.01 -8.65 -11.43
CA ARG A 105 0.72 -9.54 -10.53
C ARG A 105 0.53 -9.15 -9.07
N THR A 106 0.54 -7.85 -8.78
CA THR A 106 0.30 -7.33 -7.44
C THR A 106 -1.13 -7.65 -6.99
N ALA A 107 -2.12 -7.46 -7.87
CA ALA A 107 -3.51 -7.81 -7.58
C ALA A 107 -3.68 -9.27 -7.17
N VAL A 108 -3.07 -10.21 -7.90
CA VAL A 108 -3.13 -11.64 -7.56
C VAL A 108 -2.56 -11.92 -6.17
N PHE A 109 -1.42 -11.31 -5.83
CA PHE A 109 -0.75 -11.56 -4.56
C PHE A 109 -1.46 -10.91 -3.38
N ILE A 110 -1.78 -9.62 -3.48
CA ILE A 110 -2.42 -8.86 -2.40
C ILE A 110 -3.85 -9.34 -2.17
N SER A 111 -4.58 -9.75 -3.21
CA SER A 111 -5.91 -10.34 -3.03
C SER A 111 -5.87 -11.70 -2.35
N ALA A 112 -4.75 -12.43 -2.43
CA ALA A 112 -4.57 -13.69 -1.73
C ALA A 112 -4.14 -13.48 -0.27
N ASP A 113 -3.25 -12.52 -0.04
CA ASP A 113 -2.77 -12.13 1.29
C ASP A 113 -2.18 -10.70 1.23
N ALA A 114 -2.87 -9.75 1.87
CA ALA A 114 -2.49 -8.33 1.84
C ALA A 114 -1.21 -8.03 2.65
N SER A 115 -0.79 -8.92 3.55
CA SER A 115 0.39 -8.74 4.39
C SER A 115 1.63 -9.42 3.81
N ARG A 116 1.47 -10.23 2.75
CA ARG A 116 2.58 -10.92 2.11
C ARG A 116 3.29 -10.03 1.08
N PRO A 117 4.62 -9.90 1.14
CA PRO A 117 5.37 -9.10 0.16
C PRO A 117 5.20 -9.60 -1.28
N THR A 118 5.12 -8.67 -2.21
CA THR A 118 4.93 -8.97 -3.64
C THR A 118 6.21 -9.38 -4.37
N GLN A 119 7.36 -9.26 -3.70
CA GLN A 119 8.68 -9.57 -4.22
C GLN A 119 8.76 -10.99 -4.79
N SER A 120 9.58 -11.19 -5.82
CA SER A 120 9.72 -12.41 -6.63
C SER A 120 8.52 -12.77 -7.52
N GLY A 121 7.43 -11.98 -7.50
CA GLY A 121 6.29 -12.16 -8.38
C GLY A 121 6.68 -12.10 -9.85
N THR A 122 6.46 -13.18 -10.60
CA THR A 122 6.74 -13.23 -12.04
C THR A 122 5.74 -12.39 -12.81
N MET A 123 6.24 -11.64 -13.79
CA MET A 123 5.47 -10.82 -14.72
C MET A 123 5.52 -11.47 -16.11
N PRO A 124 4.64 -12.44 -16.40
CA PRO A 124 4.61 -13.12 -17.69
C PRO A 124 4.23 -12.16 -18.83
N GLY A 125 4.73 -12.42 -20.04
CA GLY A 125 4.49 -11.57 -21.22
C GLY A 125 5.41 -10.35 -21.30
N ILE A 126 6.35 -10.22 -20.36
CA ILE A 126 7.37 -9.17 -20.33
C ILE A 126 8.76 -9.78 -20.49
N ASP A 127 9.53 -9.23 -21.44
CA ASP A 127 10.93 -9.59 -21.66
C ASP A 127 11.87 -8.61 -20.96
N PRO A 128 13.06 -9.08 -20.55
CA PRO A 128 14.07 -8.21 -19.99
C PRO A 128 14.76 -7.37 -21.07
N ALA A 129 15.44 -6.31 -20.66
CA ALA A 129 16.46 -5.69 -21.50
C ALA A 129 17.61 -6.68 -21.82
N PRO A 130 18.38 -6.45 -22.89
CA PRO A 130 19.65 -7.14 -23.12
C PRO A 130 20.52 -7.11 -21.87
N ALA A 131 21.26 -8.20 -21.60
CA ALA A 131 21.99 -8.37 -20.34
C ALA A 131 22.93 -7.19 -20.01
N SER A 132 23.58 -6.60 -21.02
CA SER A 132 24.48 -5.44 -20.88
C SER A 132 23.78 -4.10 -20.60
N GLN A 133 22.44 -4.05 -20.70
CA GLN A 133 21.63 -2.84 -20.49
C GLN A 133 20.71 -2.94 -19.27
N ARG A 134 20.76 -4.06 -18.54
CA ARG A 134 19.98 -4.25 -17.31
C ARG A 134 20.55 -3.41 -16.19
N PHE A 135 19.69 -2.88 -15.32
CA PHE A 135 20.17 -2.17 -14.15
C PHE A 135 20.92 -3.11 -13.21
N THR A 136 22.11 -2.69 -12.79
CA THR A 136 22.89 -3.34 -11.74
C THR A 136 22.15 -3.29 -10.41
N LEU A 137 22.61 -4.07 -9.42
CA LEU A 137 22.05 -4.02 -8.08
C LEU A 137 22.15 -2.61 -7.48
N THR A 138 23.31 -1.97 -7.57
CA THR A 138 23.54 -0.62 -7.04
C THR A 138 22.64 0.43 -7.69
N GLU A 139 22.41 0.33 -9.00
CA GLU A 139 21.47 1.22 -9.69
C GLU A 139 20.04 1.01 -9.23
N ARG A 140 19.60 -0.24 -9.05
CA ARG A 140 18.26 -0.55 -8.51
C ARG A 140 18.08 -0.04 -7.08
N GLU A 141 19.08 -0.19 -6.22
CA GLU A 141 19.07 0.39 -4.87
C GLU A 141 19.01 1.93 -4.91
N SER A 142 19.69 2.56 -5.86
CA SER A 142 19.55 4.01 -6.07
C SER A 142 18.14 4.38 -6.48
N LEU A 143 17.51 3.65 -7.40
CA LEU A 143 16.13 3.91 -7.84
C LEU A 143 15.14 3.81 -6.66
N LEU A 144 15.29 2.79 -5.81
CA LEU A 144 14.45 2.62 -4.63
C LEU A 144 14.56 3.80 -3.65
N ARG A 145 15.76 4.39 -3.50
CA ARG A 145 15.96 5.58 -2.64
C ARG A 145 15.27 6.84 -3.18
N TYR A 146 14.95 6.88 -4.46
CA TYR A 146 14.31 8.03 -5.11
C TYR A 146 12.84 7.75 -5.49
N GLY A 147 12.18 6.79 -4.83
CA GLY A 147 10.75 6.55 -5.03
C GLY A 147 10.41 5.86 -6.36
N ILE A 148 11.34 5.11 -6.95
CA ILE A 148 11.13 4.32 -8.16
C ILE A 148 11.17 2.83 -7.82
N ALA A 149 10.05 2.14 -8.03
CA ALA A 149 9.95 0.69 -7.88
C ALA A 149 10.79 -0.06 -8.92
N THR A 150 11.24 -1.25 -8.57
CA THR A 150 12.21 -2.00 -9.40
C THR A 150 11.76 -3.41 -9.70
N ALA A 151 12.26 -3.93 -10.81
CA ALA A 151 12.13 -5.31 -11.23
C ALA A 151 13.52 -5.90 -11.55
N TYR A 152 13.58 -7.22 -11.66
CA TYR A 152 14.79 -7.93 -12.04
C TYR A 152 14.48 -9.16 -12.89
N TYR A 153 15.46 -9.64 -13.65
CA TYR A 153 15.30 -10.83 -14.49
C TYR A 153 16.10 -12.00 -13.93
N GLU A 154 15.42 -13.12 -13.69
CA GLU A 154 16.03 -14.35 -13.23
C GLU A 154 15.13 -15.54 -13.57
N GLY A 155 15.72 -16.72 -13.82
CA GLY A 155 14.97 -17.97 -13.98
C GLY A 155 13.92 -17.92 -15.10
N GLY A 156 14.19 -17.18 -16.18
CA GLY A 156 13.32 -17.09 -17.35
C GLY A 156 12.26 -15.97 -17.31
N TYR A 157 12.11 -15.25 -16.21
CA TYR A 157 11.05 -14.24 -16.05
C TYR A 157 11.57 -12.93 -15.49
N VAL A 158 10.95 -11.82 -15.90
CA VAL A 158 11.03 -10.56 -15.16
C VAL A 158 10.16 -10.69 -13.91
N ARG A 159 10.67 -10.25 -12.77
CA ARG A 159 10.07 -10.38 -11.44
C ARG A 159 10.05 -9.05 -10.73
N ILE A 160 9.04 -8.85 -9.90
CA ILE A 160 8.99 -7.72 -8.96
C ILE A 160 10.17 -7.86 -7.99
N GLN A 161 11.02 -6.83 -7.90
CA GLN A 161 12.02 -6.75 -6.83
C GLN A 161 11.38 -6.11 -5.59
N ARG A 162 10.86 -4.89 -5.74
CA ARG A 162 10.18 -4.15 -4.67
C ARG A 162 9.24 -3.11 -5.26
N SER A 163 7.98 -3.16 -4.85
CA SER A 163 6.93 -2.23 -5.26
C SER A 163 6.80 -1.10 -4.25
N ILE A 164 7.67 -0.10 -4.35
CA ILE A 164 7.60 1.10 -3.51
C ILE A 164 6.69 2.17 -4.11
N THR A 165 6.12 3.00 -3.24
CA THR A 165 5.42 4.22 -3.62
C THR A 165 6.43 5.32 -3.97
N THR A 166 5.94 6.46 -4.44
CA THR A 166 6.78 7.65 -4.66
C THR A 166 6.99 8.49 -3.39
N TYR A 167 6.43 8.07 -2.24
CA TYR A 167 6.56 8.75 -0.96
C TYR A 167 7.99 8.67 -0.42
N GLN A 168 8.52 9.81 -0.02
CA GLN A 168 9.91 9.96 0.45
C GLN A 168 10.02 10.86 1.68
N LYS A 169 9.07 11.79 1.87
CA LYS A 169 9.15 12.84 2.89
C LYS A 169 7.81 13.07 3.58
N ASN A 170 7.87 13.34 4.89
CA ASN A 170 6.72 13.78 5.67
C ASN A 170 6.33 15.24 5.39
N ALA A 171 5.28 15.72 6.07
CA ALA A 171 4.77 17.09 5.94
C ALA A 171 5.80 18.19 6.30
N TYR A 172 6.82 17.86 7.10
CA TYR A 172 7.92 18.76 7.45
C TYR A 172 9.10 18.68 6.47
N GLY A 173 8.98 17.90 5.40
CA GLY A 173 10.03 17.71 4.39
C GLY A 173 11.18 16.81 4.85
N GLN A 174 11.04 16.09 5.97
CA GLN A 174 12.03 15.15 6.47
C GLN A 174 11.84 13.77 5.84
N ALA A 175 12.93 13.04 5.67
CA ALA A 175 12.88 11.68 5.15
C ALA A 175 12.02 10.77 6.04
N ASP A 176 11.09 10.06 5.42
CA ASP A 176 10.12 9.20 6.09
C ASP A 176 9.78 8.01 5.21
N ASN A 177 9.71 6.83 5.80
CA ASN A 177 9.44 5.57 5.12
C ASN A 177 8.10 4.95 5.51
N SER A 178 7.25 5.65 6.27
CA SER A 178 5.95 5.15 6.76
C SER A 178 5.06 4.60 5.65
N TYR A 179 5.11 5.21 4.45
CA TYR A 179 4.36 4.76 3.27
C TYR A 179 5.26 4.36 2.11
N LEU A 180 6.48 3.90 2.40
CA LEU A 180 7.44 3.55 1.35
C LEU A 180 6.96 2.36 0.51
N ASP A 181 6.48 1.29 1.15
CA ASP A 181 6.03 0.09 0.45
C ASP A 181 4.54 0.18 0.13
N SER A 182 4.17 -0.16 -1.12
CA SER A 182 2.75 -0.15 -1.52
C SER A 182 1.91 -1.15 -0.73
N GLU A 183 2.52 -2.26 -0.28
CA GLU A 183 1.87 -3.29 0.52
C GLU A 183 1.28 -2.74 1.83
N THR A 184 1.93 -1.76 2.48
CA THR A 184 1.42 -1.12 3.71
C THR A 184 0.06 -0.45 3.47
N MET A 185 -0.12 0.19 2.31
CA MET A 185 -1.40 0.81 1.96
C MET A 185 -2.48 -0.24 1.71
N HIS A 186 -2.15 -1.33 0.99
CA HIS A 186 -3.11 -2.43 0.78
C HIS A 186 -3.52 -3.11 2.09
N GLN A 187 -2.56 -3.37 2.98
CA GLN A 187 -2.82 -3.93 4.30
C GLN A 187 -3.73 -3.02 5.15
N SER A 188 -3.47 -1.71 5.11
CA SER A 188 -4.34 -0.71 5.77
C SER A 188 -5.77 -0.78 5.25
N ALA A 189 -5.94 -0.79 3.92
CA ALA A 189 -7.24 -0.87 3.28
C ALA A 189 -7.99 -2.16 3.63
N PHE A 190 -7.30 -3.31 3.60
CA PHE A 190 -7.84 -4.60 3.98
C PHE A 190 -8.38 -4.60 5.43
N ILE A 191 -7.57 -4.11 6.38
CA ILE A 191 -7.93 -4.07 7.79
C ILE A 191 -9.12 -3.13 8.02
N ILE A 192 -9.09 -1.91 7.46
CA ILE A 192 -10.19 -0.95 7.63
C ILE A 192 -11.51 -1.50 7.08
N ARG A 193 -11.51 -2.10 5.88
CA ARG A 193 -12.71 -2.71 5.29
C ARG A 193 -13.25 -3.86 6.14
N ARG A 194 -12.35 -4.67 6.70
CA ARG A 194 -12.75 -5.74 7.62
C ARG A 194 -13.45 -5.19 8.85
N LEU A 195 -12.86 -4.20 9.52
CA LEU A 195 -13.46 -3.55 10.70
C LEU A 195 -14.82 -2.95 10.37
N GLN A 196 -14.94 -2.25 9.23
CA GLN A 196 -16.22 -1.72 8.75
C GLN A 196 -17.26 -2.83 8.54
N GLY A 197 -16.87 -3.95 7.90
CA GLY A 197 -17.75 -5.09 7.68
C GLY A 197 -18.27 -5.71 8.98
N ILE A 198 -17.42 -5.82 10.00
CA ILE A 198 -17.81 -6.36 11.32
C ILE A 198 -18.82 -5.44 12.01
N ILE A 199 -18.54 -4.14 12.05
CA ILE A 199 -19.41 -3.19 12.74
C ILE A 199 -20.77 -3.09 12.04
N THR A 200 -20.78 -2.96 10.71
CA THR A 200 -22.01 -2.80 9.93
C THR A 200 -22.87 -4.06 9.92
N SER A 201 -22.27 -5.26 9.84
CA SER A 201 -23.01 -6.53 9.83
C SER A 201 -23.63 -6.86 11.19
N LYS A 202 -22.91 -6.65 12.30
CA LYS A 202 -23.42 -6.96 13.64
C LYS A 202 -24.31 -5.88 14.22
N TYR A 203 -23.98 -4.60 13.98
CA TYR A 203 -24.55 -3.49 14.72
C TYR A 203 -25.30 -2.46 13.88
N GLY A 204 -25.55 -2.72 12.60
CA GLY A 204 -26.13 -1.75 11.67
C GLY A 204 -27.48 -1.12 12.08
N ARG A 205 -28.26 -1.74 12.99
CA ARG A 205 -29.51 -1.20 13.54
C ARG A 205 -29.53 -1.05 15.07
N HIS A 206 -28.37 -1.05 15.71
CA HIS A 206 -28.27 -0.90 17.15
C HIS A 206 -28.38 0.57 17.58
N LYS A 207 -28.99 0.80 18.74
CA LYS A 207 -29.02 2.10 19.41
C LYS A 207 -27.66 2.35 20.08
N LEU A 208 -27.12 3.55 19.94
CA LEU A 208 -25.90 3.95 20.65
C LEU A 208 -26.22 4.48 22.05
N ALA A 209 -25.62 3.88 23.08
CA ALA A 209 -25.75 4.30 24.47
C ALA A 209 -24.37 4.55 25.11
N ASN A 210 -24.36 5.28 26.23
CA ASN A 210 -23.14 5.45 27.03
C ASN A 210 -22.83 4.17 27.81
N ASP A 211 -21.56 3.98 28.12
CA ASP A 211 -21.16 2.91 29.03
C ASP A 211 -21.84 3.06 30.39
N GLY A 212 -22.24 1.95 31.01
CA GLY A 212 -22.98 1.95 32.27
C GLY A 212 -24.48 2.30 32.17
N THR A 213 -25.01 2.58 30.98
CA THR A 213 -26.46 2.78 30.77
C THR A 213 -27.23 1.51 31.14
N ARG A 214 -28.31 1.64 31.92
CA ARG A 214 -29.19 0.50 32.25
C ARG A 214 -30.20 0.30 31.13
N PHE A 215 -30.21 -0.89 30.53
CA PHE A 215 -31.20 -1.29 29.52
C PHE A 215 -31.64 -2.73 29.72
N GLY A 216 -32.87 -3.04 29.30
CA GLY A 216 -33.43 -4.39 29.41
C GLY A 216 -32.70 -5.39 28.52
N ALA A 217 -32.70 -6.67 28.93
CA ALA A 217 -32.12 -7.76 28.15
C ALA A 217 -32.78 -7.85 26.76
N GLY A 218 -31.98 -8.17 25.73
CA GLY A 218 -32.45 -8.31 24.34
C GLY A 218 -32.64 -7.01 23.57
N GLN A 219 -32.36 -5.84 24.18
CA GLN A 219 -32.37 -4.57 23.44
C GLN A 219 -31.14 -4.47 22.53
N PRO A 220 -31.30 -4.11 21.23
CA PRO A 220 -30.18 -3.93 20.31
C PRO A 220 -29.49 -2.60 20.63
N ILE A 221 -28.58 -2.63 21.60
CA ILE A 221 -27.82 -1.47 22.09
C ILE A 221 -26.34 -1.77 21.98
N ILE A 222 -25.58 -0.77 21.55
CA ILE A 222 -24.12 -0.79 21.52
C ILE A 222 -23.58 0.39 22.34
N THR A 223 -22.42 0.19 22.96
CA THR A 223 -21.74 1.21 23.76
C THR A 223 -20.26 1.30 23.35
N PRO A 224 -19.55 2.40 23.66
CA PRO A 224 -18.11 2.52 23.40
C PRO A 224 -17.29 1.34 23.93
N SER A 225 -17.56 0.84 25.15
CA SER A 225 -16.86 -0.33 25.70
C SER A 225 -17.11 -1.61 24.90
N THR A 226 -18.34 -1.79 24.39
CA THR A 226 -18.70 -2.94 23.54
C THR A 226 -17.97 -2.88 22.20
N ILE A 227 -17.92 -1.71 21.56
CA ILE A 227 -17.16 -1.49 20.32
C ILE A 227 -15.68 -1.76 20.56
N ARG A 228 -15.12 -1.23 21.66
CA ARG A 228 -13.72 -1.46 22.01
C ARG A 228 -13.40 -2.94 22.17
N GLY A 229 -14.26 -3.69 22.87
CA GLY A 229 -14.12 -5.14 23.02
C GLY A 229 -14.17 -5.89 21.68
N GLU A 230 -15.08 -5.49 20.79
CA GLU A 230 -15.16 -6.08 19.45
C GLU A 230 -13.90 -5.77 18.62
N LEU A 231 -13.42 -4.52 18.60
CA LEU A 231 -12.22 -4.16 17.85
C LEU A 231 -10.98 -4.90 18.35
N ILE A 232 -10.81 -5.07 19.67
CA ILE A 232 -9.72 -5.88 20.26
C ILE A 232 -9.84 -7.35 19.83
N ALA A 233 -11.04 -7.92 19.92
CA ALA A 233 -11.26 -9.31 19.51
C ALA A 233 -10.95 -9.53 18.02
N GLN A 234 -11.22 -8.53 17.18
CA GLN A 234 -10.93 -8.59 15.74
C GLN A 234 -9.46 -8.37 15.44
N TYR A 235 -8.78 -7.52 16.19
CA TYR A 235 -7.33 -7.38 16.13
C TYR A 235 -6.62 -8.68 16.50
N ALA A 236 -7.06 -9.36 17.56
CA ALA A 236 -6.51 -10.67 17.95
C ALA A 236 -6.68 -11.73 16.84
N ARG A 237 -7.81 -11.70 16.09
CA ARG A 237 -8.00 -12.58 14.92
C ARG A 237 -7.06 -12.22 13.77
N LEU A 238 -6.89 -10.93 13.51
CA LEU A 238 -5.92 -10.46 12.51
C LEU A 238 -4.49 -10.87 12.88
N GLU A 239 -4.16 -10.90 14.17
CA GLU A 239 -2.86 -11.35 14.67
C GLU A 239 -2.66 -12.86 14.45
N GLU A 240 -3.67 -13.67 14.75
CA GLU A 240 -3.66 -15.11 14.47
C GLU A 240 -3.53 -15.42 12.97
N GLU A 241 -4.14 -14.59 12.12
CA GLU A 241 -4.04 -14.70 10.66
C GLU A 241 -2.72 -14.16 10.09
N GLY A 242 -1.89 -13.49 10.90
CA GLY A 242 -0.59 -12.96 10.49
C GLY A 242 -0.65 -11.60 9.78
N HIS A 243 -1.69 -10.80 10.01
CA HIS A 243 -1.81 -9.45 9.44
C HIS A 243 -1.30 -8.33 10.35
N VAL A 244 -1.31 -8.52 11.66
CA VAL A 244 -0.90 -7.53 12.66
C VAL A 244 -0.13 -8.22 13.79
N GLU A 245 0.56 -7.44 14.61
CA GLU A 245 1.27 -7.95 15.79
C GLU A 245 0.96 -7.10 17.04
N ASN A 246 1.41 -7.55 18.20
CA ASN A 246 1.33 -6.83 19.48
C ASN A 246 -0.09 -6.48 19.94
N ALA A 247 -1.03 -7.43 19.91
CA ALA A 247 -2.43 -7.20 20.26
C ALA A 247 -2.66 -6.62 21.68
N GLU A 248 -1.85 -7.00 22.66
CA GLU A 248 -1.92 -6.44 24.02
C GLU A 248 -1.60 -4.95 24.03
N THR A 249 -0.54 -4.55 23.34
CA THR A 249 -0.13 -3.14 23.19
C THR A 249 -1.18 -2.35 22.40
N PHE A 250 -1.69 -2.92 21.31
CA PHE A 250 -2.79 -2.34 20.55
C PHE A 250 -4.01 -2.06 21.45
N ALA A 251 -4.40 -3.01 22.29
CA ALA A 251 -5.52 -2.82 23.21
C ALA A 251 -5.28 -1.65 24.18
N GLN A 252 -4.06 -1.46 24.69
CA GLN A 252 -3.74 -0.35 25.59
C GLN A 252 -3.87 1.02 24.91
N HIS A 253 -3.52 1.11 23.63
CA HIS A 253 -3.55 2.37 22.87
C HIS A 253 -4.86 2.61 22.11
N LEU A 254 -5.72 1.62 21.97
CA LEU A 254 -7.04 1.76 21.34
C LEU A 254 -7.96 2.66 22.18
N ILE A 255 -8.37 3.78 21.58
CA ILE A 255 -9.34 4.71 22.15
C ILE A 255 -10.64 4.60 21.37
N VAL A 256 -11.74 4.41 22.10
CA VAL A 256 -13.11 4.41 21.57
C VAL A 256 -13.96 5.27 22.48
N GLU A 257 -14.52 6.34 21.94
CA GLU A 257 -15.32 7.29 22.71
C GLU A 257 -16.53 7.76 21.92
N ARG A 258 -17.60 8.11 22.63
CA ARG A 258 -18.74 8.79 22.03
C ARG A 258 -18.39 10.25 21.81
N ASP A 259 -18.78 10.81 20.67
CA ASP A 259 -18.51 12.21 20.38
C ASP A 259 -19.24 13.12 21.40
N GLY A 260 -18.54 14.16 21.88
CA GLY A 260 -19.08 15.08 22.88
C GLY A 260 -20.14 16.04 22.33
N ASN A 261 -20.16 16.26 21.02
CA ASN A 261 -21.06 17.20 20.34
C ASN A 261 -22.10 16.48 19.46
N ASP A 262 -21.85 15.25 19.04
CA ASP A 262 -22.79 14.40 18.30
C ASP A 262 -23.11 13.11 19.07
N PRO A 263 -24.28 13.02 19.73
CA PRO A 263 -24.65 11.81 20.46
C PRO A 263 -24.84 10.59 19.56
N SER A 264 -24.94 10.72 18.24
CA SER A 264 -25.08 9.57 17.34
C SER A 264 -23.75 9.05 16.79
N ARG A 265 -22.62 9.62 17.23
CA ARG A 265 -21.29 9.34 16.67
C ARG A 265 -20.36 8.71 17.71
N VAL A 266 -19.53 7.77 17.24
CA VAL A 266 -18.40 7.19 17.96
C VAL A 266 -17.12 7.55 17.21
N ASN A 267 -16.11 8.02 17.94
CA ASN A 267 -14.77 8.26 17.44
C ASN A 267 -13.86 7.12 17.89
N VAL A 268 -13.00 6.66 16.97
CA VAL A 268 -12.05 5.57 17.22
C VAL A 268 -10.67 6.04 16.79
N MET A 269 -9.71 6.01 17.70
CA MET A 269 -8.29 6.06 17.36
C MET A 269 -7.80 4.61 17.31
N PHE A 270 -7.51 4.13 16.11
CA PHE A 270 -7.06 2.76 15.86
C PHE A 270 -5.57 2.79 15.51
N PRO A 271 -4.65 2.38 16.42
CA PRO A 271 -3.21 2.42 16.20
C PRO A 271 -2.64 1.02 15.94
N PRO A 272 -2.83 0.45 14.74
CA PRO A 272 -2.38 -0.90 14.46
C PRO A 272 -0.86 -0.98 14.35
N ASP A 273 -0.33 -2.12 14.72
CA ASP A 273 1.04 -2.53 14.42
C ASP A 273 0.99 -3.61 13.33
N TYR A 274 1.35 -3.22 12.11
CA TYR A 274 1.26 -4.09 10.95
C TYR A 274 2.44 -5.05 10.88
N ILE A 275 2.15 -6.33 10.61
CA ILE A 275 3.22 -7.28 10.30
C ILE A 275 3.94 -6.85 9.03
N ASN A 276 5.27 -6.88 9.09
CA ASN A 276 6.15 -6.41 8.03
C ASN A 276 6.69 -7.55 7.16
N GLY A 277 7.02 -7.21 5.92
CA GLY A 277 7.69 -8.12 5.00
C GLY A 277 9.16 -8.38 5.33
N LEU A 278 9.57 -9.65 5.34
CA LEU A 278 11.00 -10.00 5.39
C LEU A 278 11.69 -9.67 4.05
N ARG A 279 12.36 -8.51 3.98
CA ARG A 279 13.04 -8.04 2.77
C ARG A 279 14.56 -8.23 2.79
N VAL A 280 15.19 -8.14 3.97
CA VAL A 280 16.65 -8.26 4.12
C VAL A 280 16.96 -9.27 5.21
N PHE A 281 17.75 -10.29 4.87
CA PHE A 281 18.34 -11.21 5.83
C PHE A 281 19.85 -10.97 5.87
N ALA A 282 20.34 -10.44 6.99
CA ALA A 282 21.75 -10.17 7.20
C ALA A 282 22.36 -11.24 8.11
N LEU A 283 23.37 -11.95 7.62
CA LEU A 283 24.09 -12.97 8.38
C LEU A 283 25.60 -12.78 8.22
N LEU A 284 26.31 -12.78 9.35
CA LEU A 284 27.76 -12.83 9.41
C LEU A 284 28.20 -14.26 9.69
N ASN A 285 28.76 -14.93 8.69
CA ASN A 285 29.32 -16.27 8.87
C ASN A 285 30.80 -16.20 9.28
N GLN A 286 31.10 -16.42 10.56
CA GLN A 286 32.47 -16.61 11.06
C GLN A 286 32.71 -18.10 11.28
N PHE A 287 33.40 -18.73 10.33
CA PHE A 287 33.72 -20.15 10.44
C PHE A 287 35.12 -20.37 11.06
N ARG A 288 35.24 -21.50 11.75
CA ARG A 288 36.50 -22.11 12.16
C ARG A 288 36.50 -23.55 11.64
N LEU A 289 37.64 -24.01 11.16
CA LEU A 289 37.81 -25.42 10.75
C LEU A 289 37.78 -26.37 11.95
N GLN A 290 38.24 -25.87 13.10
CA GLN A 290 38.16 -26.49 14.41
C GLN A 290 38.11 -25.36 15.45
N TYR A 291 37.28 -25.49 16.49
CA TYR A 291 37.36 -24.62 17.65
C TYR A 291 38.58 -25.04 18.48
N ASP A 292 39.34 -24.08 19.03
CA ASP A 292 40.42 -24.43 19.94
C ASP A 292 39.84 -25.26 21.10
N GLU A 293 40.35 -26.49 21.28
CA GLU A 293 40.03 -27.27 22.46
C GLU A 293 40.73 -26.63 23.65
N ALA A 294 39.92 -25.93 24.46
CA ALA A 294 40.17 -25.42 25.80
C ALA A 294 40.58 -23.94 25.97
N ALA A 295 39.83 -23.30 26.87
CA ALA A 295 40.34 -22.28 27.80
C ALA A 295 40.94 -22.96 29.02
#